data_AF-A0A657AWH0-F1
#
_entry.id   AF-A0A657AWH0-F1
#
_cell.length_a   1.000
_cell.length_b   1.000
_cell.length_c   1.000
_cell.angle_alpha   90.00
_cell.angle_beta   90.00
_cell.angle_gamma   90.00
#
_symmetry.space_group_name_H-M   'P 1'
#
loop_
_entity.id
_entity.type
_entity.pdbx_description
1 polymer ?
#
loop_
_entity_poly.entity_id
_entity_poly.type
_entity_poly.pdbx_seq_one_letter_code
_entity_poly.pdbx_strand_id
1 'polypeptide(L)'
;MPVFAIAEVEQNIESALKKAVPQLEVVSVAETPVGGIYQVHDQSGQAIFVSSNGEYFFTGELYSTIGGRLENISEKERQAKRGELLKSIEASELITYKAKGEEKAQIKVFTDIDCGYCRKLHREIPKMNELGITVSYMSFPRAGVNSASYDKLTSVWCADDSLEAMNEAKEGRLDSKVNRSTGRLNDVASCKNPVAKQYRLGQQFGVT
;
A
#
# COMPACT_ATOMS: atom_id res chain seq x y z
N MET A 1 -19.46 -22.84 17.45
CA MET A 1 -19.15 -23.55 16.19
C MET A 1 -17.74 -24.12 16.33
N PRO A 2 -17.47 -25.35 15.92
CA PRO A 2 -16.27 -26.08 16.34
C PRO A 2 -15.06 -25.56 15.56
N VAL A 3 -14.08 -25.02 16.29
CA VAL A 3 -12.79 -24.50 15.79
C VAL A 3 -11.98 -25.57 15.02
N PHE A 4 -12.30 -26.86 15.19
CA PHE A 4 -11.61 -27.98 14.55
C PHE A 4 -11.86 -28.12 13.03
N ALA A 5 -12.98 -27.62 12.50
CA ALA A 5 -13.29 -27.77 11.06
C ALA A 5 -12.51 -26.81 10.16
N ILE A 6 -12.13 -25.64 10.66
CA ILE A 6 -11.47 -24.59 9.86
C ILE A 6 -10.01 -24.97 9.57
N ALA A 7 -9.27 -25.49 10.56
CA ALA A 7 -7.87 -25.85 10.39
C ALA A 7 -7.66 -26.99 9.38
N GLU A 8 -8.59 -27.95 9.33
CA GLU A 8 -8.55 -29.05 8.35
C GLU A 8 -8.85 -28.54 6.93
N VAL A 9 -9.82 -27.63 6.79
CA VAL A 9 -10.15 -27.01 5.51
C VAL A 9 -9.01 -26.12 5.00
N GLU A 10 -8.41 -25.32 5.89
CA GLU A 10 -7.25 -24.50 5.58
C GLU A 10 -6.08 -25.36 5.03
N GLN A 11 -5.72 -26.45 5.72
CA GLN A 11 -4.69 -27.37 5.24
C GLN A 11 -5.02 -28.00 3.88
N ASN A 12 -6.28 -28.37 3.66
CA ASN A 12 -6.72 -28.95 2.39
C ASN A 12 -6.61 -27.94 1.25
N ILE A 13 -7.06 -26.71 1.47
CA ILE A 13 -6.98 -25.61 0.52
C ILE A 13 -5.51 -25.29 0.20
N GLU A 14 -4.66 -25.12 1.21
CA GLU A 14 -3.24 -24.84 1.02
C GLU A 14 -2.54 -25.94 0.22
N SER A 15 -2.78 -27.21 0.57
CA SER A 15 -2.19 -28.36 -0.11
C SER A 15 -2.61 -28.45 -1.57
N ALA A 16 -3.90 -28.25 -1.85
CA ALA A 16 -4.45 -28.29 -3.20
C ALA A 16 -3.90 -27.15 -4.07
N LEU A 17 -3.94 -25.91 -3.56
CA LEU A 17 -3.45 -24.74 -4.26
C LEU A 17 -1.95 -24.82 -4.53
N LYS A 18 -1.14 -25.26 -3.57
CA LYS A 18 0.31 -25.39 -3.74
C LYS A 18 0.69 -26.43 -4.78
N LYS A 19 -0.11 -27.51 -4.93
CA LYS A 19 0.09 -28.51 -5.99
C LYS A 19 -0.24 -27.96 -7.38
N ALA A 20 -1.33 -27.19 -7.49
CA ALA A 20 -1.78 -26.63 -8.78
C ALA A 20 -0.96 -25.41 -9.22
N VAL A 21 -0.56 -24.56 -8.27
CA VAL A 21 0.16 -23.30 -8.51
C VAL A 21 1.32 -23.18 -7.51
N PRO A 22 2.49 -23.80 -7.80
CA PRO A 22 3.60 -23.87 -6.84
C PRO A 22 4.15 -22.51 -6.39
N GLN A 23 3.97 -21.45 -7.19
CA GLN A 23 4.39 -20.09 -6.87
C GLN A 23 3.38 -19.28 -6.03
N LEU A 24 2.19 -19.83 -5.77
CA LEU A 24 1.18 -19.18 -4.93
C LEU A 24 1.52 -19.41 -3.46
N GLU A 25 1.79 -18.35 -2.71
CA GLU A 25 1.99 -18.43 -1.27
C GLU A 25 0.69 -18.01 -0.57
N VAL A 26 0.02 -18.97 0.05
CA VAL A 26 -1.15 -18.70 0.88
C VAL A 26 -0.71 -17.99 2.15
N VAL A 27 -1.24 -16.79 2.38
CA VAL A 27 -0.96 -15.99 3.57
C VAL A 27 -2.04 -16.18 4.63
N SER A 28 -3.29 -16.33 4.22
CA SER A 28 -4.40 -16.54 5.14
C SER A 28 -5.62 -17.13 4.43
N VAL A 29 -6.35 -18.00 5.12
CA VAL A 29 -7.66 -18.52 4.71
C VAL A 29 -8.75 -18.00 5.65
N ALA A 30 -9.84 -17.49 5.09
CA ALA A 30 -10.98 -16.97 5.84
C ALA A 30 -12.30 -17.53 5.31
N GLU A 31 -13.27 -17.75 6.20
CA GLU A 31 -14.62 -18.15 5.80
C GLU A 31 -15.34 -17.00 5.08
N THR A 32 -16.11 -17.34 4.04
CA THR A 32 -17.05 -16.39 3.45
C THR A 32 -18.47 -16.62 3.96
N PRO A 33 -19.38 -15.64 3.81
CA PRO A 33 -20.81 -15.86 4.06
C PRO A 33 -21.46 -16.94 3.16
N VAL A 34 -20.77 -17.37 2.08
CA VAL A 34 -21.24 -18.41 1.16
C VAL A 34 -20.71 -19.75 1.65
N GLY A 35 -21.61 -20.64 2.08
CA GLY A 35 -21.25 -21.96 2.59
C GLY A 35 -20.41 -22.75 1.59
N GLY A 36 -19.30 -23.31 2.08
CA GLY A 36 -18.37 -24.10 1.28
C GLY A 36 -17.39 -23.29 0.43
N ILE A 37 -17.44 -21.95 0.49
CA ILE A 37 -16.48 -21.06 -0.18
C ILE A 37 -15.66 -20.31 0.87
N TYR A 38 -14.35 -20.32 0.65
CA TYR A 38 -13.35 -19.69 1.50
C TYR A 38 -12.61 -18.63 0.68
N GLN A 39 -12.21 -17.56 1.34
CA GLN A 39 -11.40 -16.52 0.75
C GLN A 39 -9.95 -16.72 1.17
N VAL A 40 -9.07 -16.78 0.18
CA VAL A 40 -7.64 -17.02 0.36
C VAL A 40 -6.89 -15.79 -0.11
N HIS A 41 -6.06 -15.23 0.76
CA HIS A 41 -5.18 -14.12 0.40
C HIS A 41 -3.79 -14.65 0.07
N ASP A 42 -3.24 -14.16 -1.03
CA ASP A 42 -1.85 -14.44 -1.41
C ASP A 42 -0.88 -13.36 -0.89
N GLN A 43 0.41 -13.55 -1.15
CA GLN A 43 1.47 -12.61 -0.78
C GLN A 43 1.35 -11.22 -1.45
N SER A 44 0.60 -11.11 -2.56
CA SER A 44 0.30 -9.84 -3.21
C SER A 44 -0.86 -9.08 -2.54
N GLY A 45 -1.60 -9.77 -1.65
CA GLY A 45 -2.81 -9.25 -1.02
C GLY A 45 -4.06 -9.38 -1.89
N GLN A 46 -3.98 -10.08 -3.02
CA GLN A 46 -5.16 -10.44 -3.80
C GLN A 46 -5.92 -11.58 -3.13
N ALA A 47 -7.23 -11.46 -3.12
CA ALA A 47 -8.13 -12.50 -2.66
C ALA A 47 -8.56 -13.39 -3.83
N ILE A 48 -8.47 -14.70 -3.64
CA ILE A 48 -9.14 -15.69 -4.48
C ILE A 48 -10.18 -16.42 -3.65
N PHE A 49 -11.23 -16.90 -4.30
CA PHE A 49 -12.27 -17.69 -3.65
C PHE A 49 -12.10 -19.15 -4.02
N VAL A 50 -12.14 -20.02 -3.02
CA VAL A 50 -11.78 -21.43 -3.15
C VAL A 50 -12.85 -22.29 -2.49
N SER A 51 -13.22 -23.41 -3.13
CA SER A 51 -14.10 -24.39 -2.51
C SER A 51 -13.44 -25.03 -1.28
N SER A 52 -14.24 -25.49 -0.33
CA SER A 52 -13.77 -26.10 0.92
C SER A 52 -12.84 -27.31 0.74
N ASN A 53 -12.88 -27.95 -0.43
CA ASN A 53 -12.01 -29.06 -0.80
C ASN A 53 -10.78 -28.65 -1.63
N GLY A 54 -10.62 -27.36 -1.96
CA GLY A 54 -9.49 -26.84 -2.73
C GLY A 54 -9.51 -27.16 -4.24
N GLU A 55 -10.54 -27.83 -4.74
CA GLU A 55 -10.58 -28.32 -6.14
C GLU A 55 -10.98 -27.24 -7.15
N TYR A 56 -11.71 -26.22 -6.71
CA TYR A 56 -12.21 -25.14 -7.56
C TYR A 56 -11.84 -23.80 -6.96
N PHE A 57 -11.41 -22.87 -7.81
CA PHE A 57 -11.22 -21.49 -7.41
C PHE A 57 -11.73 -20.52 -8.48
N PHE A 58 -12.05 -19.30 -8.06
CA PHE A 58 -12.39 -18.19 -8.94
C PHE A 58 -11.82 -16.88 -8.40
N THR A 59 -11.63 -15.92 -9.30
CA THR A 59 -11.18 -14.58 -8.99
C THR A 59 -12.34 -13.59 -9.18
N GLY A 60 -12.31 -12.48 -8.44
CA GLY A 60 -13.33 -11.44 -8.54
C GLY A 60 -13.74 -10.90 -7.18
N GLU A 61 -15.00 -10.49 -7.09
CA GLU A 61 -15.57 -9.80 -5.94
C GLU A 61 -16.82 -10.55 -5.47
N LEU A 62 -16.99 -10.69 -4.16
CA LEU A 62 -18.20 -11.26 -3.57
C LEU A 62 -19.20 -10.13 -3.28
N TYR A 63 -20.38 -10.22 -3.88
CA TYR A 63 -21.49 -9.32 -3.61
C TYR A 63 -22.62 -10.01 -2.85
N SER A 64 -23.16 -9.36 -1.83
CA SER A 64 -24.38 -9.74 -1.15
C SER A 64 -25.57 -8.96 -1.71
N THR A 65 -26.72 -9.61 -1.80
CA THR A 65 -28.03 -9.01 -2.11
C THR A 65 -29.01 -9.07 -0.94
N ILE A 66 -28.51 -9.48 0.25
CA ILE A 66 -29.33 -9.65 1.46
C ILE A 66 -30.02 -8.33 1.83
N GLY A 67 -31.30 -8.40 2.16
CA GLY A 67 -32.10 -7.22 2.47
C GLY A 67 -32.41 -6.34 1.26
N GLY A 68 -32.26 -6.85 0.03
CA GLY A 68 -32.58 -6.12 -1.20
C GLY A 68 -31.56 -5.05 -1.58
N ARG A 69 -30.34 -5.13 -1.03
CA ARG A 69 -29.26 -4.15 -1.27
C ARG A 69 -28.05 -4.87 -1.81
N LEU A 70 -27.44 -4.31 -2.85
CA LEU A 70 -26.15 -4.78 -3.35
C LEU A 70 -25.02 -4.25 -2.46
N GLU A 71 -24.30 -5.13 -1.79
CA GLU A 71 -23.14 -4.81 -0.95
C GLU A 71 -21.92 -5.60 -1.43
N ASN A 72 -20.79 -4.93 -1.67
CA ASN A 72 -19.54 -5.60 -1.97
C ASN A 72 -18.86 -6.06 -0.66
N ILE A 73 -18.91 -7.36 -0.40
CA ILE A 73 -18.35 -7.99 0.81
C ILE A 73 -16.83 -7.96 0.77
N SER A 74 -16.22 -8.21 -0.40
CA SER A 74 -14.77 -8.15 -0.59
C SER A 74 -14.21 -6.76 -0.31
N GLU A 75 -14.89 -5.70 -0.75
CA GLU A 75 -14.48 -4.34 -0.47
C GLU A 75 -14.63 -3.99 1.02
N LYS A 76 -15.66 -4.49 1.70
CA LYS A 76 -15.85 -4.28 3.15
C LYS A 76 -14.69 -4.88 3.96
N GLU A 77 -14.25 -6.08 3.60
CA GLU A 77 -13.09 -6.71 4.22
C GLU A 77 -11.80 -5.93 3.89
N ARG A 78 -11.59 -5.55 2.63
CA ARG A 78 -10.43 -4.71 2.25
C ARG A 78 -10.42 -3.39 3.01
N GLN A 79 -11.56 -2.76 3.22
CA GLN A 79 -11.66 -1.53 4.02
C GLN A 79 -11.26 -1.77 5.47
N ALA A 80 -11.69 -2.88 6.09
CA ALA A 80 -11.25 -3.25 7.43
C ALA A 80 -9.73 -3.43 7.49
N LYS A 81 -9.17 -4.21 6.56
CA LYS A 81 -7.72 -4.45 6.45
C LYS A 81 -6.93 -3.16 6.21
N ARG A 82 -7.38 -2.30 5.30
CA ARG A 82 -6.80 -0.96 5.08
C ARG A 82 -6.85 -0.10 6.35
N GLY A 83 -7.94 -0.20 7.13
CA GLY A 83 -8.08 0.47 8.41
C GLY A 83 -7.04 0.03 9.44
N GLU A 84 -6.69 -1.26 9.47
CA GLU A 84 -5.59 -1.78 10.30
C GLU A 84 -4.23 -1.32 9.80
N LEU A 85 -3.98 -1.41 8.50
CA LEU A 85 -2.73 -0.94 7.88
C LEU A 85 -2.52 0.56 8.08
N LEU A 86 -3.58 1.38 8.11
CA LEU A 86 -3.49 2.81 8.38
C LEU A 86 -2.94 3.10 9.79
N LYS A 87 -3.24 2.23 10.76
CA LYS A 87 -2.79 2.35 12.16
C LYS A 87 -1.32 1.97 12.31
N SER A 88 -0.77 1.12 11.44
CA SER A 88 0.64 0.72 11.46
C SER A 88 1.58 1.71 10.77
N ILE A 89 1.06 2.81 10.25
CA ILE A 89 1.88 3.84 9.59
C ILE A 89 2.44 4.79 10.64
N GLU A 90 3.76 4.70 10.83
CA GLU A 90 4.52 5.59 11.70
C GLU A 90 4.59 7.01 11.12
N ALA A 91 4.20 8.01 11.90
CA ALA A 91 4.23 9.41 11.45
C ALA A 91 5.65 9.90 11.09
N SER A 92 6.69 9.35 11.75
CA SER A 92 8.09 9.66 11.49
C SER A 92 8.60 9.17 10.13
N GLU A 93 7.86 8.27 9.46
CA GLU A 93 8.22 7.77 8.12
C GLU A 93 7.60 8.63 6.99
N LEU A 94 6.77 9.62 7.34
CA LEU A 94 6.00 10.43 6.39
C LEU A 94 6.63 11.81 6.15
N ILE A 95 6.62 12.27 4.91
CA ILE A 95 6.91 13.68 4.59
C ILE A 95 5.60 14.45 4.66
N THR A 96 5.45 15.31 5.67
CA THR A 96 4.16 15.91 6.03
C THR A 96 4.13 17.43 5.83
N TYR A 97 3.19 17.88 5.00
CA TYR A 97 2.85 19.28 4.77
C TYR A 97 1.62 19.63 5.62
N LYS A 98 1.87 20.32 6.73
CA LYS A 98 0.82 20.62 7.73
C LYS A 98 -0.15 21.68 7.24
N ALA A 99 -1.41 21.52 7.63
CA ALA A 99 -2.43 22.55 7.54
C ALA A 99 -1.97 23.87 8.19
N LYS A 100 -2.44 24.99 7.64
CA LYS A 100 -2.28 26.33 8.22
C LYS A 100 -3.57 26.66 8.98
N GLY A 101 -3.44 27.14 10.21
CA GLY A 101 -4.58 27.45 11.07
C GLY A 101 -5.25 26.20 11.65
N GLU A 102 -6.59 26.16 11.65
CA GLU A 102 -7.37 25.02 12.14
C GLU A 102 -7.26 23.83 11.17
N GLU A 103 -6.86 22.67 11.69
CA GLU A 103 -6.82 21.43 10.92
C GLU A 103 -8.21 20.81 10.80
N LYS A 104 -8.71 20.71 9.57
CA LYS A 104 -10.04 20.17 9.24
C LYS A 104 -9.98 18.75 8.71
N ALA A 105 -8.87 18.36 8.09
CA ALA A 105 -8.67 17.02 7.55
C ALA A 105 -7.19 16.65 7.46
N GLN A 106 -6.93 15.35 7.49
CA GLN A 106 -5.61 14.77 7.19
C GLN A 106 -5.76 13.73 6.09
N ILE A 107 -4.87 13.78 5.10
CA ILE A 107 -4.79 12.77 4.04
C ILE A 107 -3.37 12.19 3.96
N LYS A 108 -3.29 10.88 3.81
CA LYS A 108 -2.05 10.16 3.51
C LYS A 108 -2.05 9.77 2.04
N VAL A 109 -1.00 10.11 1.30
CA VAL A 109 -0.97 10.00 -0.16
C VAL A 109 0.25 9.19 -0.60
N PHE A 110 0.02 8.07 -1.27
CA PHE A 110 1.05 7.37 -2.03
C PHE A 110 1.45 8.21 -3.25
N THR A 111 2.74 8.49 -3.40
CA THR A 111 3.23 9.47 -4.38
C THR A 111 4.48 8.99 -5.10
N ASP A 112 4.59 9.37 -6.38
CA ASP A 112 5.76 9.14 -7.23
C ASP A 112 6.25 10.48 -7.77
N ILE A 113 7.55 10.73 -7.72
CA ILE A 113 8.15 11.98 -8.24
C ILE A 113 8.14 12.03 -9.77
N ASP A 114 8.06 10.89 -10.46
CA ASP A 114 8.02 10.82 -11.92
C ASP A 114 6.56 10.75 -12.46
N CYS A 115 5.55 10.88 -11.58
CA CYS A 115 4.13 10.95 -11.95
C CYS A 115 3.66 12.41 -12.12
N GLY A 116 3.13 12.74 -13.31
CA GLY A 116 2.63 14.08 -13.62
C GLY A 116 1.50 14.57 -12.70
N TYR A 117 0.54 13.70 -12.36
CA TYR A 117 -0.54 14.05 -11.42
C TYR A 117 -0.05 14.20 -9.98
N CYS A 118 0.95 13.43 -9.56
CA CYS A 118 1.56 13.62 -8.24
C CYS A 118 2.28 14.97 -8.15
N ARG A 119 2.94 15.43 -9.23
CA ARG A 119 3.53 16.78 -9.30
C ARG A 119 2.45 17.86 -9.31
N LYS A 120 1.34 17.65 -10.03
CA LYS A 120 0.20 18.57 -10.02
C LYS A 120 -0.37 18.71 -8.61
N LEU A 121 -0.69 17.60 -7.94
CA LEU A 121 -1.17 17.60 -6.56
C LEU A 121 -0.22 18.36 -5.64
N HIS A 122 1.09 18.14 -5.78
CA HIS A 122 2.09 18.81 -4.96
C HIS A 122 2.04 20.34 -5.09
N ARG A 123 1.78 20.87 -6.29
CA ARG A 123 1.59 22.33 -6.51
C ARG A 123 0.34 22.89 -5.83
N GLU A 124 -0.66 22.05 -5.59
CA GLU A 124 -1.91 22.45 -4.92
C GLU A 124 -1.81 22.36 -3.38
N ILE A 125 -0.80 21.67 -2.84
CA ILE A 125 -0.64 21.48 -1.38
C ILE A 125 -0.66 22.80 -0.61
N PRO A 126 0.02 23.88 -1.01
CA PRO A 126 -0.05 25.15 -0.30
C PRO A 126 -1.49 25.65 -0.14
N LYS A 127 -2.32 25.48 -1.18
CA LYS A 127 -3.73 25.86 -1.14
C LYS A 127 -4.55 24.92 -0.26
N MET A 128 -4.27 23.62 -0.32
CA MET A 128 -4.91 22.63 0.57
C MET A 128 -4.60 22.91 2.04
N ASN A 129 -3.34 23.26 2.35
CA ASN A 129 -2.93 23.61 3.69
C ASN A 129 -3.64 24.87 4.20
N GLU A 130 -3.81 25.90 3.37
CA GLU A 130 -4.63 27.09 3.70
C GLU A 130 -6.11 26.75 3.98
N LEU A 131 -6.63 25.69 3.36
CA LEU A 131 -7.98 25.19 3.59
C LEU A 131 -8.10 24.29 4.84
N GLY A 132 -7.02 24.11 5.59
CA GLY A 132 -7.00 23.29 6.80
C GLY A 132 -6.69 21.80 6.55
N ILE A 133 -6.14 21.43 5.40
CA ILE A 133 -5.86 20.03 5.06
C ILE A 133 -4.37 19.73 5.21
N THR A 134 -4.02 18.77 6.06
CA THR A 134 -2.66 18.22 6.18
C THR A 134 -2.46 17.09 5.18
N VAL A 135 -1.34 17.12 4.45
CA VAL A 135 -0.98 16.11 3.44
C VAL A 135 0.31 15.41 3.84
N SER A 136 0.25 14.10 4.05
CA SER A 136 1.40 13.26 4.39
C SER A 136 1.73 12.31 3.24
N TYR A 137 2.94 12.38 2.71
CA TYR A 137 3.37 11.50 1.62
C TYR A 137 3.97 10.19 2.11
N MET A 138 3.66 9.13 1.35
CA MET A 138 4.32 7.83 1.35
C MET A 138 4.85 7.58 -0.07
N SER A 139 6.01 6.95 -0.19
CA SER A 139 6.61 6.66 -1.49
C SER A 139 5.87 5.53 -2.20
N PHE A 140 5.64 5.68 -3.50
CA PHE A 140 5.16 4.61 -4.36
C PHE A 140 5.83 4.71 -5.74
N PRO A 141 7.10 4.29 -5.88
CA PRO A 141 7.76 4.26 -7.19
C PRO A 141 7.03 3.27 -8.11
N ARG A 142 6.30 3.77 -9.11
CA ARG A 142 5.44 2.91 -9.96
C ARG A 142 6.24 1.92 -10.80
N ALA A 143 7.51 2.22 -11.07
CA ALA A 143 8.45 1.32 -11.74
C ALA A 143 9.04 0.24 -10.80
N GLY A 144 8.61 0.21 -9.53
CA GLY A 144 9.04 -0.77 -8.54
C GLY A 144 10.33 -0.39 -7.79
N VAL A 145 10.69 -1.26 -6.85
CA VAL A 145 11.96 -1.21 -6.10
C VAL A 145 13.14 -1.41 -7.05
N ASN A 146 14.27 -0.74 -6.79
CA ASN A 146 15.47 -0.71 -7.64
C ASN A 146 15.27 -0.02 -9.01
N SER A 147 14.22 0.78 -9.16
CA SER A 147 14.05 1.66 -10.32
C SER A 147 14.71 3.03 -10.11
N ALA A 148 14.90 3.79 -11.19
CA ALA A 148 15.41 5.16 -11.08
C ALA A 148 14.50 6.08 -10.23
N SER A 149 13.19 5.87 -10.23
CA SER A 149 12.27 6.60 -9.34
C SER A 149 12.47 6.19 -7.87
N TYR A 150 12.68 4.89 -7.62
CA TYR A 150 13.00 4.38 -6.29
C TYR A 150 14.29 5.00 -5.72
N ASP A 151 15.36 5.10 -6.52
CA ASP A 151 16.65 5.65 -6.06
C ASP A 151 16.53 7.14 -5.70
N LYS A 152 15.82 7.90 -6.53
CA LYS A 152 15.55 9.32 -6.27
C LYS A 152 14.66 9.51 -5.04
N LEU A 153 13.59 8.73 -4.89
CA LEU A 153 12.74 8.77 -3.69
C LEU A 153 13.54 8.39 -2.44
N THR A 154 14.42 7.40 -2.53
CA THR A 154 15.33 7.03 -1.43
C THR A 154 16.22 8.22 -1.04
N SER A 155 16.78 8.91 -2.03
CA SER A 155 17.59 10.11 -1.80
C SER A 155 16.80 11.23 -1.11
N VAL A 156 15.51 11.40 -1.45
CA VAL A 156 14.61 12.38 -0.80
C VAL A 156 14.37 12.02 0.67
N TRP A 157 14.06 10.76 0.98
CA TRP A 157 13.83 10.33 2.36
C TRP A 157 15.09 10.29 3.21
N CYS A 158 16.26 10.16 2.59
CA CYS A 158 17.57 10.20 3.26
C CYS A 158 18.15 11.61 3.40
N ALA A 159 17.51 12.64 2.84
CA ALA A 159 18.01 14.01 2.94
C ALA A 159 17.83 14.56 4.35
N ASP A 160 18.79 15.39 4.79
CA ASP A 160 18.72 16.12 6.06
C ASP A 160 17.41 16.94 6.17
N ASP A 161 16.98 17.53 5.05
CA ASP A 161 15.68 18.17 4.88
C ASP A 161 14.87 17.44 3.79
N SER A 162 14.10 16.44 4.22
CA SER A 162 13.24 15.64 3.34
C SER A 162 12.08 16.45 2.73
N LEU A 163 11.62 17.51 3.39
CA LEU A 163 10.57 18.39 2.85
C LEU A 163 11.11 19.16 1.66
N GLU A 164 12.26 19.81 1.81
CA GLU A 164 12.87 20.56 0.73
C GLU A 164 13.32 19.65 -0.42
N ALA A 165 13.90 18.49 -0.11
CA ALA A 165 14.28 17.51 -1.12
C ALA A 165 13.05 17.01 -1.92
N MET A 166 11.89 16.81 -1.25
CA MET A 166 10.65 16.44 -1.95
C MET A 166 10.14 17.56 -2.86
N ASN A 167 10.18 18.82 -2.41
CA ASN A 167 9.80 19.97 -3.23
C ASN A 167 10.63 20.01 -4.52
N GLU A 168 11.94 19.92 -4.40
CA GLU A 168 12.86 19.89 -5.55
C GLU A 168 12.58 18.71 -6.49
N ALA A 169 12.35 17.52 -5.93
CA ALA A 169 12.03 16.33 -6.71
C ALA A 169 10.73 16.47 -7.50
N LYS A 170 9.69 17.04 -6.89
CA LYS A 170 8.41 17.29 -7.56
C LYS A 170 8.49 18.40 -8.62
N GLU A 171 9.44 19.30 -8.49
CA GLU A 171 9.73 20.34 -9.50
C GLU A 171 10.68 19.85 -10.60
N GLY A 172 11.25 18.65 -10.48
CA GLY A 172 12.25 18.13 -11.42
C GLY A 172 13.62 18.78 -11.26
N ARG A 173 13.86 19.42 -10.12
CA ARG A 173 15.13 20.09 -9.75
C ARG A 173 16.00 19.25 -8.82
N LEU A 174 15.57 18.05 -8.44
CA LEU A 174 16.41 17.14 -7.67
C LEU A 174 17.66 16.84 -8.49
N ASP A 175 18.76 17.49 -8.14
CA ASP A 175 20.05 17.26 -8.77
C ASP A 175 20.41 15.79 -8.59
N SER A 176 20.84 15.14 -9.67
CA SER A 176 21.45 13.80 -9.65
C SER A 176 22.68 13.74 -8.72
N LYS A 177 23.16 14.89 -8.23
CA LYS A 177 24.22 15.07 -7.23
C LYS A 177 23.72 15.39 -5.82
N VAL A 178 22.41 15.42 -5.54
CA VAL A 178 21.88 15.60 -4.17
C VAL A 178 22.12 14.33 -3.37
N ASN A 179 23.36 14.22 -2.91
CA ASN A 179 23.67 13.71 -1.61
C ASN A 179 23.93 14.93 -0.72
N ARG A 180 22.85 15.49 -0.15
CA ARG A 180 22.94 16.62 0.78
C ARG A 180 23.30 16.19 2.21
N SER A 181 23.94 15.03 2.38
CA SER A 181 24.66 14.66 3.61
C SER A 181 26.13 14.23 3.37
N THR A 182 26.53 13.70 2.21
CA THR A 182 27.93 13.24 2.00
C THR A 182 28.47 13.32 0.56
N GLY A 183 27.85 14.04 -0.39
CA GLY A 183 28.47 14.36 -1.68
C GLY A 183 28.85 13.17 -2.59
N ARG A 184 28.21 12.00 -2.45
CA ARG A 184 28.37 10.85 -3.37
C ARG A 184 27.08 10.04 -3.56
N LEU A 185 26.74 9.70 -4.80
CA LEU A 185 25.66 8.75 -5.17
C LEU A 185 25.72 7.40 -4.45
N ASN A 186 26.86 7.06 -3.84
CA ASN A 186 27.10 5.78 -3.18
C ASN A 186 26.64 5.73 -1.71
N ASP A 187 26.21 6.84 -1.12
CA ASP A 187 25.74 6.86 0.29
C ASP A 187 24.21 6.73 0.42
N VAL A 188 23.48 6.73 -0.69
CA VAL A 188 22.05 6.34 -0.72
C VAL A 188 21.87 4.90 -0.22
N ALA A 189 22.93 4.09 -0.30
CA ALA A 189 22.98 2.73 0.23
C ALA A 189 23.12 2.63 1.76
N SER A 190 23.41 3.72 2.49
CA SER A 190 23.76 3.64 3.92
C SER A 190 22.68 4.16 4.90
N CYS A 191 21.65 4.85 4.40
CA CYS A 191 20.58 5.39 5.23
C CYS A 191 19.38 4.42 5.37
N LYS A 192 18.90 4.25 6.60
CA LYS A 192 17.66 3.52 6.88
C LYS A 192 16.46 4.35 6.42
N ASN A 193 15.78 3.93 5.35
CA ASN A 193 14.65 4.64 4.76
C ASN A 193 13.40 3.74 4.65
N PRO A 194 12.19 4.33 4.58
CA PRO A 194 10.94 3.57 4.51
C PRO A 194 10.47 3.26 3.08
N VAL A 195 11.23 3.59 2.02
CA VAL A 195 10.70 3.62 0.64
C VAL A 195 10.21 2.24 0.19
N ALA A 196 11.03 1.20 0.37
CA ALA A 196 10.63 -0.17 0.02
C ALA A 196 9.49 -0.71 0.90
N LYS A 197 9.42 -0.29 2.17
CA LYS A 197 8.31 -0.63 3.08
C LYS A 197 7.01 0.02 2.63
N GLN A 198 7.05 1.31 2.29
CA GLN A 198 5.91 2.10 1.83
C GLN A 198 5.41 1.63 0.47
N TYR A 199 6.30 1.24 -0.45
CA TYR A 199 5.89 0.64 -1.72
C TYR A 199 5.07 -0.64 -1.50
N ARG A 200 5.58 -1.59 -0.69
CA ARG A 200 4.86 -2.82 -0.36
C ARG A 200 3.55 -2.55 0.36
N LEU A 201 3.53 -1.56 1.25
CA LEU A 201 2.31 -1.12 1.91
C LEU A 201 1.28 -0.63 0.86
N GLY A 202 1.69 0.19 -0.09
CA GLY A 202 0.82 0.64 -1.19
C GLY A 202 0.21 -0.52 -1.98
N GLN A 203 0.99 -1.57 -2.25
CA GLN A 203 0.49 -2.79 -2.89
C GLN A 203 -0.61 -3.46 -2.05
N GLN A 204 -0.41 -3.57 -0.74
CA GLN A 204 -1.43 -4.12 0.18
C GLN A 204 -2.68 -3.24 0.28
N PHE A 205 -2.56 -1.92 0.08
CA PHE A 205 -3.70 -1.02 -0.04
C PHE A 205 -4.44 -1.16 -1.38
N GLY A 206 -3.83 -1.83 -2.37
CA GLY A 206 -4.36 -1.95 -3.73
C GLY A 206 -4.03 -0.75 -4.63
N VAL A 207 -2.96 -0.02 -4.32
CA VAL A 207 -2.44 1.04 -5.21
C VAL A 207 -1.74 0.38 -6.41
N THR A 208 -1.96 0.94 -7.61
CA THR A 208 -1.43 0.45 -8.89
C THR A 208 -0.76 1.58 -9.67
#